data_AF-A0A1C9WLX1-F1
#
_entry.id   AF-A0A1C9WLX1-F1
#
_cell.length_a   1.000
_cell.length_b   1.000
_cell.length_c   1.000
_cell.angle_alpha   90.00
_cell.angle_beta   90.00
_cell.angle_gamma   90.00
#
_symmetry.space_group_name_H-M   'P 1'
#
loop_
_entity.id
_entity.type
_entity.pdbx_description
1 polymer ?
#
loop_
_entity_poly.entity_id
_entity_poly.type
_entity_poly.pdbx_seq_one_letter_code
_entity_poly.pdbx_strand_id
1 'polypeptide(L)'
;MSIRSHWDEFDAGTRDWLMSHPGCLIVPRTLAAAMNRAIAEPEVTDQHGQIRLTDDDTEFLRSRAHTALAVEGAKHFFDAVRPEDSDPAA
;
A
#
# COMPACT_ATOMS: atom_id res chain seq x y z
N MET A 1 13.46 -1.68 -10.78
CA MET A 1 13.35 -2.23 -9.41
C MET A 1 12.03 -2.99 -9.30
N SER A 2 11.86 -3.92 -8.35
CA SER A 2 10.53 -4.46 -8.04
C SER A 2 10.11 -3.97 -6.66
N ILE A 3 9.06 -3.14 -6.60
CA ILE A 3 8.46 -2.68 -5.34
C ILE A 3 8.07 -3.87 -4.47
N ARG A 4 7.68 -4.99 -5.07
CA ARG A 4 7.36 -6.23 -4.36
C ARG A 4 8.55 -6.75 -3.55
N SER A 5 9.76 -6.72 -4.11
CA SER A 5 10.97 -7.26 -3.47
C SER A 5 11.44 -6.42 -2.28
N HIS A 6 11.25 -5.11 -2.34
CA HIS A 6 11.75 -4.15 -1.34
C HIS A 6 10.65 -3.61 -0.42
N TRP A 7 9.44 -4.16 -0.52
CA TRP A 7 8.28 -3.63 0.19
C TRP A 7 8.52 -3.49 1.70
N ASP A 8 9.15 -4.49 2.31
CA ASP A 8 9.41 -4.52 3.74
C ASP A 8 10.59 -3.63 4.17
N GLU A 9 11.41 -3.18 3.21
CA GLU A 9 12.51 -2.23 3.45
C GLU A 9 11.99 -0.78 3.51
N PHE A 10 10.82 -0.49 2.93
CA PHE A 10 10.23 0.84 2.97
C PHE A 10 9.72 1.22 4.36
N ASP A 11 9.91 2.50 4.70
CA ASP A 11 9.30 3.07 5.88
C ASP A 11 7.76 3.03 5.80
N ALA A 12 7.11 3.10 6.95
CA ALA A 12 5.65 3.01 7.03
C ALA A 12 4.95 4.11 6.22
N GLY A 13 5.46 5.34 6.25
CA GLY A 13 4.89 6.47 5.52
C GLY A 13 4.96 6.27 4.01
N THR A 14 6.06 5.72 3.50
CA THR A 14 6.18 5.36 2.09
C THR A 14 5.17 4.29 1.68
N ARG A 15 5.02 3.24 2.49
CA ARG A 15 4.03 2.18 2.23
C ARG A 15 2.59 2.69 2.29
N ASP A 16 2.25 3.51 3.28
CA ASP A 16 0.92 4.09 3.43
C ASP A 16 0.56 4.99 2.24
N TRP A 17 1.51 5.80 1.76
CA TRP A 17 1.29 6.63 0.59
C TRP A 17 1.02 5.80 -0.66
N LEU A 18 1.80 4.73 -0.88
CA LEU A 18 1.64 3.81 -2.01
C LEU A 18 0.29 3.08 -1.95
N MET A 19 -0.14 2.64 -0.76
CA MET A 19 -1.44 2.00 -0.54
C MET A 19 -2.62 2.97 -0.73
N SER A 20 -2.43 4.25 -0.43
CA SER A 20 -3.44 5.29 -0.64
C SER A 20 -3.59 5.69 -2.12
N HIS A 21 -2.56 5.47 -2.93
CA HIS A 21 -2.52 5.81 -4.36
C HIS A 21 -2.16 4.60 -5.24
N PRO A 22 -2.95 3.51 -5.22
CA PRO A 22 -2.60 2.25 -5.89
C PRO A 22 -2.65 2.32 -7.43
N GLY A 23 -3.23 3.39 -7.99
CA GLY A 23 -3.23 3.66 -9.43
C GLY A 23 -2.11 4.61 -9.88
N CYS A 24 -1.20 4.97 -8.98
CA CYS A 24 -0.11 5.88 -9.30
C CYS A 24 0.90 5.22 -10.26
N LEU A 25 1.23 5.91 -11.35
CA LEU A 25 2.25 5.46 -12.29
C LEU A 25 3.61 6.15 -12.08
N ILE A 26 3.61 7.29 -11.38
CA ILE A 26 4.79 8.14 -11.21
C ILE A 26 4.90 8.55 -9.75
N VAL A 27 5.96 8.09 -9.11
CA VAL A 27 6.27 8.39 -7.73
C VAL A 27 6.94 9.77 -7.63
N PRO A 28 6.40 10.70 -6.82
CA PRO A 28 6.99 12.02 -6.62
C PRO A 28 8.41 11.94 -6.06
N ARG A 29 9.25 12.94 -6.39
CA ARG A 29 10.67 13.02 -6.00
C ARG A 29 10.94 12.73 -4.52
N THR A 30 10.10 13.27 -3.63
CA THR A 30 10.28 13.09 -2.18
C THR A 30 10.15 11.62 -1.78
N LEU A 31 9.19 10.92 -2.36
CA LEU A 31 8.95 9.51 -2.08
C LEU A 31 9.96 8.61 -2.81
N ALA A 32 10.33 8.97 -4.04
CA ALA A 32 11.40 8.32 -4.78
C ALA A 32 12.74 8.38 -4.00
N ALA A 33 13.05 9.51 -3.38
CA ALA A 33 14.22 9.64 -2.52
C ALA A 33 14.11 8.80 -1.23
N ALA A 34 12.91 8.62 -0.67
CA ALA A 34 12.69 7.74 0.47
C ALA A 34 12.89 6.27 0.08
N MET A 35 12.30 5.84 -1.04
CA MET A 35 12.48 4.49 -1.60
C MET A 35 13.94 4.18 -1.91
N ASN A 36 14.65 5.11 -2.56
CA ASN A 36 16.08 4.94 -2.88
C ASN A 36 17.00 4.94 -1.65
N ARG A 37 16.58 5.50 -0.52
CA ARG A 37 17.35 5.38 0.74
C ARG A 37 17.14 4.04 1.42
N ALA A 38 15.98 3.42 1.22
CA ALA A 38 15.65 2.13 1.80
C ALA A 38 16.40 0.98 1.12
N ILE A 39 16.78 1.14 -0.14
CA ILE A 39 17.33 0.06 -0.98
C ILE A 39 18.82 0.28 -1.23
N ALA A 40 19.60 -0.80 -1.16
CA ALA A 40 21.05 -0.77 -1.38
C ALA A 40 21.44 -0.37 -2.82
N GLU A 41 20.61 -0.70 -3.80
CA GLU A 41 20.75 -0.34 -5.21
C GLU A 41 19.69 0.70 -5.59
N PRO A 42 20.00 2.01 -5.53
CA PRO A 42 19.04 3.05 -5.82
C PRO A 42 18.63 3.03 -7.30
N GLU A 43 17.34 3.21 -7.55
CA GLU A 43 16.75 3.18 -8.88
C GLU A 43 17.10 4.43 -9.69
N VAL A 44 17.16 4.25 -11.01
CA VAL A 44 17.31 5.34 -11.98
C VAL A 44 16.08 6.22 -11.93
N THR A 45 16.23 7.39 -11.30
CA THR A 45 15.21 8.42 -11.36
C THR A 45 15.26 9.14 -12.70
N ASP A 46 14.11 9.64 -13.16
CA ASP A 46 14.06 10.52 -14.32
C ASP A 46 14.78 11.86 -14.07
N GLN A 47 14.80 12.73 -15.08
CA GLN A 47 15.43 14.07 -15.01
C GLN A 47 14.90 14.97 -13.87
N HIS A 48 13.75 14.64 -13.29
CA HIS A 48 13.13 15.38 -12.18
C HIS A 48 13.34 14.68 -10.82
N GLY A 49 13.96 13.50 -10.79
CA GLY A 49 14.13 12.69 -9.59
C GLY A 49 12.91 11.84 -9.26
N GLN A 50 12.01 11.60 -10.21
CA GLN A 50 10.81 10.77 -10.05
C GLN A 50 11.13 9.33 -10.45
N ILE A 51 10.37 8.38 -9.89
CA ILE A 51 10.44 6.97 -10.27
C ILE A 51 9.16 6.63 -11.03
N ARG A 52 9.31 6.02 -12.20
CA ARG A 52 8.18 5.51 -12.96
C ARG A 52 7.95 4.05 -12.56
N LEU A 53 6.74 3.75 -12.10
CA LEU A 53 6.38 2.39 -11.73
C LEU A 53 6.23 1.52 -12.98
N THR A 54 6.65 0.27 -12.87
CA THR A 54 6.37 -0.73 -13.90
C THR A 54 4.92 -1.23 -13.77
N ASP A 55 4.45 -1.94 -14.79
CA ASP A 55 3.12 -2.54 -14.76
C ASP A 55 3.01 -3.59 -13.62
N ASP A 56 4.08 -4.36 -13.36
CA ASP A 56 4.13 -5.33 -12.24
C ASP A 56 4.04 -4.64 -10.88
N ASP A 57 4.74 -3.51 -10.71
CA ASP A 57 4.65 -2.72 -9.48
C ASP A 57 3.22 -2.20 -9.26
N THR A 58 2.59 -1.71 -10.33
CA THR A 58 1.22 -1.16 -10.28
C THR A 58 0.21 -2.27 -9.98
N GLU A 59 0.38 -3.45 -10.57
CA GLU A 59 -0.46 -4.62 -10.28
C GLU A 59 -0.30 -5.08 -8.82
N PHE A 60 0.93 -5.12 -8.33
CA PHE A 60 1.23 -5.45 -6.94
C PHE A 60 0.55 -4.48 -5.97
N LEU A 61 0.68 -3.17 -6.18
CA LEU A 61 0.03 -2.15 -5.36
C LEU A 61 -1.49 -2.27 -5.39
N ARG A 62 -2.07 -2.49 -6.56
CA ARG A 62 -3.52 -2.68 -6.72
C ARG A 62 -4.02 -3.92 -6.00
N SER A 63 -3.33 -5.06 -6.15
CA SER A 63 -3.68 -6.32 -5.48
C SER A 63 -3.64 -6.17 -3.95
N ARG A 64 -2.62 -5.45 -3.44
CA ARG A 64 -2.45 -5.21 -2.02
C ARG A 64 -3.52 -4.26 -1.46
N ALA A 65 -3.80 -3.16 -2.16
CA ALA A 65 -4.89 -2.25 -1.80
C ALA A 65 -6.26 -2.95 -1.81
N HIS A 66 -6.52 -3.80 -2.82
CA HIS A 66 -7.75 -4.58 -2.89
C HIS A 66 -7.87 -5.57 -1.71
N THR A 67 -6.78 -6.23 -1.33
CA THR A 67 -6.75 -7.13 -0.17
C THR A 67 -7.01 -6.37 1.13
N ALA A 68 -6.40 -5.19 1.31
CA ALA A 68 -6.65 -4.34 2.47
C ALA A 68 -8.13 -3.94 2.55
N LEU A 69 -8.71 -3.46 1.45
CA LEU A 69 -10.14 -3.13 1.34
C LEU A 69 -11.04 -4.33 1.64
N ALA A 70 -10.69 -5.53 1.19
CA ALA A 70 -11.46 -6.74 1.46
C ALA A 70 -11.43 -7.14 2.94
N VAL A 71 -10.27 -7.04 3.60
CA VAL A 71 -10.15 -7.24 5.05
C VAL A 71 -10.94 -6.18 5.81
N GLU A 72 -10.90 -4.93 5.36
CA GLU A 72 -11.67 -3.85 5.96
C GLU A 72 -13.18 -4.03 5.76
N GLY A 73 -13.63 -4.44 4.58
CA GLY A 73 -15.03 -4.77 4.33
C GLY A 73 -15.50 -5.96 5.16
N ALA A 74 -14.66 -6.99 5.33
CA ALA A 74 -14.96 -8.15 6.14
C ALA A 74 -15.12 -7.79 7.63
N LYS A 75 -14.22 -6.99 8.23
CA LYS A 75 -14.38 -6.53 9.63
C LYS A 75 -15.69 -5.75 9.82
N HIS A 76 -16.07 -4.88 8.88
CA HIS A 76 -17.30 -4.11 8.96
C HIS A 76 -18.54 -4.98 8.81
N PHE A 77 -18.47 -6.00 7.94
CA PHE A 77 -19.53 -6.99 7.81
C PHE A 77 -19.73 -7.74 9.13
N PHE A 78 -18.68 -8.29 9.74
CA PHE A 78 -18.80 -9.08 10.98
C PHE A 78 -19.27 -8.29 12.20
N ASP A 79 -18.93 -7.00 12.32
CA ASP A 79 -19.41 -6.12 13.40
C ASP A 79 -20.93 -5.85 13.29
N ALA A 80 -21.43 -5.63 12.07
CA ALA A 80 -22.83 -5.33 11.81
C ALA A 80 -23.79 -6.50 12.07
N VAL A 81 -23.31 -7.75 12.08
CA VAL A 81 -24.14 -8.94 12.31
C VAL A 81 -24.00 -9.52 13.72
N ARG A 82 -23.31 -8.86 14.66
CA ARG A 82 -23.31 -9.31 16.06
C ARG A 82 -24.76 -9.24 16.55
N PRO A 83 -25.42 -10.37 16.84
CA PRO A 83 -26.69 -10.32 17.53
C PRO A 83 -26.41 -9.66 18.87
N GLU A 84 -27.10 -8.55 19.12
CA GLU A 84 -27.27 -8.01 20.45
C GLU A 84 -27.77 -9.15 21.33
N ASP A 85 -26.89 -9.67 22.19
CA ASP A 85 -27.22 -10.56 23.30
C ASP A 85 -28.27 -9.83 24.14
N SER A 86 -29.53 -9.98 23.75
CA SER A 86 -30.67 -9.72 24.60
C SER A 86 -30.65 -10.80 25.66
N ASP A 87 -29.91 -10.54 26.72
CA ASP A 87 -29.98 -11.24 27.98
C ASP A 87 -31.43 -11.13 28.50
N PRO A 88 -32.23 -12.21 28.53
CA PRO A 88 -33.53 -12.15 29.18
C PRO A 88 -33.31 -12.37 30.68
N ALA A 89 -32.90 -11.29 31.36
CA ALA A 89 -33.09 -11.17 32.80
C ALA A 89 -34.55 -10.82 33.08
N ALA A 90 -35.38 -11.82 33.37
CA ALA A 90 -36.48 -11.82 34.36
C ALA A 90 -37.41 -13.04 34.19
#